data_AF-A0A1B6M5U5-F1
#
_entry.id   AF-A0A1B6M5U5-F1
#
_cell.length_a   1.000
_cell.length_b   1.000
_cell.length_c   1.000
_cell.angle_alpha   90.00
_cell.angle_beta   90.00
_cell.angle_gamma   90.00
#
_symmetry.space_group_name_H-M   'P 1'
#
loop_
_entity.id
_entity.type
_entity.pdbx_description
1 polymer ?
#
loop_
_entity_poly.entity_id
_entity_poly.type
_entity_poly.pdbx_seq_one_letter_code
_entity_poly.pdbx_strand_id
1 'polypeptide(L)'
;SYFLRWTVALVLVACCSFASAKAGLCEVEGGQSNIILDIEESRETRMDQPTSPAELPITGDPLSEIILDLVFPKGNPYFTLDGKTLQLLSPLDRSSGSGGLL
;
A
#
# COMPACT_ATOMS: atom_id res chain seq x y z
N SER A 1 -44.66 22.96 -31.92
CA SER A 1 -43.93 22.34 -33.03
C SER A 1 -43.18 21.11 -32.52
N TYR A 2 -43.70 19.90 -32.75
CA TYR A 2 -43.14 18.64 -32.22
C TYR A 2 -41.77 18.30 -32.82
N PHE A 3 -41.49 18.82 -34.03
CA PHE A 3 -40.24 18.65 -34.76
C PHE A 3 -39.04 19.23 -34.01
N LEU A 4 -39.20 20.42 -33.40
CA LEU A 4 -38.14 21.09 -32.64
C LEU A 4 -37.80 20.36 -31.32
N ARG A 5 -38.77 19.66 -30.73
CA ARG A 5 -38.56 18.88 -29.50
C ARG A 5 -37.76 17.61 -29.77
N TRP A 6 -38.00 17.00 -30.93
CA TRP A 6 -37.33 15.78 -31.36
C TRP A 6 -35.87 16.03 -31.73
N THR A 7 -35.59 17.14 -32.41
CA THR A 7 -34.21 17.52 -32.77
C THR A 7 -33.37 17.85 -31.54
N VAL A 8 -33.93 18.56 -30.55
CA VAL A 8 -33.22 18.86 -29.29
C VAL A 8 -32.93 17.60 -28.48
N ALA A 9 -33.88 16.65 -28.42
CA ALA A 9 -33.68 15.38 -27.75
C ALA A 9 -32.57 14.55 -28.43
N LEU A 10 -32.54 14.52 -29.75
CA LEU A 10 -31.53 13.78 -30.52
C LEU A 10 -30.13 14.36 -30.34
N VAL A 11 -30.01 15.70 -30.28
CA VAL A 11 -28.75 16.39 -29.99
C VAL A 11 -28.27 16.13 -28.55
N LEU A 12 -29.16 16.16 -27.56
CA LEU A 12 -28.81 15.86 -26.16
C LEU A 12 -28.30 14.43 -25.98
N VAL A 13 -28.94 13.44 -26.61
CA VAL A 13 -28.51 12.04 -26.55
C VAL A 13 -27.16 11.82 -27.23
N ALA A 14 -26.92 12.48 -28.37
CA ALA A 14 -25.62 12.45 -29.03
C ALA A 14 -24.52 13.07 -28.16
N CYS A 15 -24.81 14.18 -27.48
CA CYS A 15 -23.85 14.87 -26.61
C CYS A 15 -23.49 14.04 -25.37
N CYS A 16 -24.46 13.34 -24.77
CA CYS A 16 -24.23 12.45 -23.62
C CYS A 16 -23.32 11.25 -23.95
N SER A 17 -23.25 10.85 -25.22
CA SER A 17 -22.44 9.70 -25.66
C SER A 17 -20.94 10.02 -25.74
N PHE A 18 -20.57 11.32 -25.82
CA PHE A 18 -19.18 11.78 -25.89
C PHE A 18 -18.58 12.14 -24.53
N ALA A 19 -19.36 12.09 -23.45
CA ALA A 19 -18.87 12.26 -22.09
C ALA A 19 -18.18 10.97 -21.62
N SER A 20 -16.98 10.72 -22.13
CA SER A 20 -16.07 9.75 -21.54
C SER A 20 -15.56 10.33 -20.21
N ALA A 21 -16.29 10.05 -19.13
CA ALA A 21 -15.79 10.29 -17.79
C ALA A 21 -14.59 9.37 -17.58
N LYS A 22 -13.37 9.92 -17.74
CA LYS A 22 -12.15 9.22 -17.35
C LYS A 22 -12.31 8.90 -15.87
N ALA A 23 -12.36 7.62 -15.52
CA ALA A 23 -12.44 7.17 -14.14
C ALA A 23 -11.24 7.77 -13.41
N GLY A 24 -11.49 8.84 -12.64
CA GLY A 24 -10.50 9.43 -11.76
C GLY A 24 -10.22 8.44 -10.66
N LEU A 25 -9.25 7.56 -10.88
CA LEU A 25 -8.74 6.62 -9.91
C LEU A 25 -7.28 6.99 -9.66
N CYS A 26 -7.09 7.81 -8.62
CA CYS A 26 -5.86 8.07 -7.90
C CYS A 26 -4.60 8.20 -8.77
N GLU A 27 -4.33 9.42 -9.24
CA GLU A 27 -2.99 9.77 -9.70
C GLU A 27 -2.07 9.86 -8.46
N VAL A 28 -1.04 9.00 -8.40
CA VAL A 28 -0.02 9.01 -7.36
C VAL A 28 0.90 10.21 -7.61
N GLU A 29 0.74 11.28 -6.82
CA GLU A 29 1.71 12.37 -6.76
C GLU A 29 2.99 11.86 -6.08
N GLY A 30 4.05 11.63 -6.85
CA GLY A 30 5.41 11.52 -6.31
C GLY A 30 6.29 10.38 -6.82
N GLY A 31 5.76 9.40 -7.56
CA GLY A 31 6.56 8.34 -8.21
C GLY A 31 7.37 7.42 -7.27
N GLN A 32 7.30 7.62 -5.95
CA GLN A 32 7.93 6.76 -4.95
C GLN A 32 6.91 5.72 -4.46
N SER A 33 7.18 4.45 -4.75
CA SER A 33 6.39 3.33 -4.26
C SER A 33 6.66 3.12 -2.76
N ASN A 34 5.80 3.70 -1.92
CA ASN A 34 5.85 3.49 -0.48
C ASN A 34 4.91 2.34 -0.11
N ILE A 35 5.43 1.37 0.65
CA ILE A 35 4.62 0.27 1.20
C ILE A 35 4.41 0.58 2.68
N ILE A 36 3.15 0.65 3.09
CA ILE A 36 2.75 0.80 4.49
C ILE A 36 2.31 -0.57 5.01
N LEU A 37 2.82 -0.95 6.17
CA LEU A 37 2.57 -2.24 6.79
C LEU A 37 2.10 -2.03 8.24
N ASP A 38 0.97 -2.62 8.58
CA ASP A 38 0.46 -2.64 9.95
C ASP A 38 1.05 -3.83 10.70
N ILE A 39 1.58 -3.58 11.90
CA ILE A 39 2.22 -4.57 12.76
C ILE A 39 1.66 -4.41 14.18
N GLU A 40 1.19 -5.51 14.78
CA GLU A 40 0.75 -5.52 16.18
C GLU A 40 1.97 -5.43 17.13
N GLU A 41 1.78 -4.92 18.34
CA GLU A 41 2.82 -4.91 19.38
C GLU A 41 3.00 -6.29 20.03
N SER A 42 4.25 -6.68 20.29
CA SER A 42 4.51 -8.00 20.85
C SER A 42 3.90 -8.14 22.23
N ARG A 43 3.08 -9.16 22.41
CA ARG A 43 2.63 -9.57 23.74
C ARG A 43 3.74 -10.43 24.34
N GLU A 44 4.27 -9.98 25.47
CA GLU A 44 5.37 -10.66 26.17
C GLU A 44 6.60 -10.82 25.27
N THR A 45 7.02 -12.05 24.98
CA THR A 45 8.20 -12.38 24.17
C THR A 45 7.85 -12.99 22.81
N ARG A 46 6.61 -12.79 22.34
CA ARG A 46 6.14 -13.33 21.06
C ARG A 46 6.75 -12.59 19.87
N MET A 47 7.02 -13.32 18.80
CA MET A 47 7.57 -12.81 17.54
C MET A 47 6.75 -13.24 16.30
N ASP A 48 5.76 -14.10 16.51
CA ASP A 48 4.88 -14.73 15.51
C ASP A 48 3.67 -13.85 15.13
N GLN A 49 3.84 -12.54 15.24
CA GLN A 49 2.74 -11.61 15.10
C GLN A 49 2.40 -11.41 13.63
N PRO A 50 1.11 -11.39 13.26
CA PRO A 50 0.72 -11.18 11.88
C PRO A 50 1.01 -9.73 11.46
N THR A 51 1.44 -9.57 10.22
CA THR A 51 1.49 -8.27 9.54
C THR A 51 0.27 -8.14 8.62
N SER A 52 -0.23 -6.92 8.46
CA SER A 52 -1.26 -6.61 7.46
C SER A 52 -0.73 -5.55 6.50
N PRO A 53 -0.52 -5.90 5.21
CA PRO A 53 -0.68 -7.22 4.60
C PRO A 53 0.31 -8.29 5.10
N ALA A 54 -0.04 -9.57 4.95
CA ALA A 54 0.83 -10.70 5.35
C ALA A 54 2.05 -10.89 4.42
N GLU A 55 1.91 -10.45 3.17
CA GLU A 55 2.98 -10.43 2.17
C GLU A 55 3.09 -9.03 1.56
N LEU A 56 4.31 -8.61 1.26
CA LEU A 56 4.58 -7.36 0.55
C LEU A 56 3.91 -7.41 -0.83
N PRO A 57 3.13 -6.38 -1.21
CA PRO A 57 2.40 -6.35 -2.49
C PRO A 57 3.35 -5.99 -3.65
N ILE A 58 4.39 -6.79 -3.85
CA ILE A 58 5.40 -6.63 -4.89
C ILE A 58 5.21 -7.76 -5.91
N THR A 59 5.21 -7.39 -7.19
CA THR A 59 5.13 -8.36 -8.29
C THR A 59 6.49 -9.00 -8.53
N GLY A 60 6.50 -10.32 -8.59
CA GLY A 60 7.66 -11.12 -8.94
C GLY A 60 7.99 -12.19 -7.89
N ASP A 61 8.69 -13.24 -8.33
CA ASP A 61 9.19 -14.30 -7.46
C ASP A 61 10.51 -13.86 -6.77
N PRO A 62 10.58 -13.83 -5.43
CA PRO A 62 11.80 -13.43 -4.69
C PRO A 62 12.98 -14.39 -4.83
N LEU A 63 12.78 -15.59 -5.36
CA LEU A 63 13.82 -16.59 -5.58
C LEU A 63 14.41 -16.55 -7.00
N SER A 64 13.67 -15.99 -7.97
CA SER A 64 14.04 -16.08 -9.39
C SER A 64 13.93 -14.78 -10.19
N GLU A 65 13.10 -13.82 -9.77
CA GLU A 65 12.79 -12.62 -10.56
C GLU A 65 13.19 -11.32 -9.85
N ILE A 66 13.07 -11.25 -8.52
CA ILE A 66 13.33 -10.03 -7.73
C ILE A 66 14.24 -10.33 -6.54
N ILE A 67 14.99 -9.32 -6.10
CA ILE A 67 15.81 -9.38 -4.89
C ILE A 67 15.28 -8.33 -3.92
N LEU A 68 14.97 -8.74 -2.69
CA LEU A 68 14.47 -7.86 -1.63
C LEU A 68 15.51 -7.81 -0.50
N ASP A 69 15.81 -6.61 -0.02
CA ASP A 69 16.75 -6.37 1.07
C ASP A 69 16.21 -5.30 2.03
N LEU A 70 16.54 -5.42 3.31
CA LEU A 70 16.12 -4.48 4.36
C LEU A 70 17.27 -3.55 4.73
N VAL A 71 17.09 -2.26 4.47
CA VAL A 71 18.06 -1.24 4.85
C VAL A 71 17.60 -0.51 6.10
N PHE A 72 18.33 -0.72 7.20
CA PHE A 72 18.09 -0.02 8.46
C PHE A 72 19.04 1.18 8.56
N PRO A 73 18.54 2.43 8.47
CA PRO A 73 19.41 3.61 8.44
C PRO A 73 20.17 3.83 9.75
N LYS A 74 19.63 3.37 10.90
CA LYS A 74 20.28 3.39 12.21
C LYS A 74 19.76 2.24 13.08
N GLY A 75 20.65 1.67 13.90
CA GLY A 75 20.30 0.66 14.90
C GLY A 75 20.49 -0.78 14.45
N ASN A 76 20.08 -1.71 15.31
CA ASN A 76 20.08 -3.14 15.02
C ASN A 76 18.86 -3.51 14.17
N PRO A 77 18.95 -4.55 13.33
CA PRO A 77 17.81 -5.03 12.57
C PRO A 77 16.74 -5.59 13.51
N TYR A 78 15.52 -5.06 13.39
CA TYR A 78 14.35 -5.56 14.13
C TYR A 78 13.55 -6.59 13.34
N PHE A 79 13.70 -6.57 12.01
CA PHE A 79 12.97 -7.41 11.10
C PHE A 79 13.91 -8.15 10.16
N THR A 80 13.46 -9.30 9.69
CA THR A 80 14.04 -10.04 8.57
C THR A 80 12.98 -10.26 7.50
N LEU A 81 13.43 -10.46 6.26
CA LEU A 81 12.56 -10.89 5.17
C LEU A 81 12.66 -12.40 5.01
N ASP A 82 11.51 -13.04 4.90
CA ASP A 82 11.34 -14.42 4.47
C ASP A 82 10.49 -14.42 3.19
N GLY A 83 11.16 -14.47 2.03
CA GLY A 83 10.53 -14.24 0.73
C GLY A 83 9.93 -12.84 0.63
N LYS A 84 8.59 -12.75 0.72
CA LYS A 84 7.83 -11.49 0.71
C LYS A 84 7.21 -11.14 2.07
N THR A 85 7.49 -11.91 3.12
CA THR A 85 6.93 -11.70 4.46
C THR A 85 7.97 -11.07 5.37
N LEU A 86 7.54 -10.10 6.18
CA LEU A 86 8.36 -9.51 7.24
C LEU A 86 8.17 -10.29 8.54
N GLN A 87 9.28 -10.70 9.15
CA GLN A 87 9.30 -11.42 10.43
C GLN A 87 10.11 -10.64 11.46
N LEU A 88 9.68 -10.66 12.72
CA LEU A 88 10.39 -10.04 13.83
C LEU A 88 11.57 -10.91 14.27
N LEU A 89 12.72 -10.28 14.49
CA LEU A 89 13.91 -10.93 15.06
C LEU A 89 13.92 -10.88 16.60
N SER A 90 13.15 -9.96 17.17
CA SER A 90 13.02 -9.76 18.62
C SER A 90 11.62 -9.21 18.93
N PRO A 91 11.13 -9.35 20.18
CA PRO A 91 9.82 -8.83 20.56
C PRO A 91 9.77 -7.31 20.34
N LEU A 92 8.72 -6.85 19.65
CA LEU A 92 8.48 -5.43 19.38
C LEU A 92 7.81 -4.76 20.59
N ASP A 93 8.61 -4.13 21.45
CA ASP A 93 8.15 -3.37 22.61
C ASP A 93 8.15 -1.87 22.31
N ARG A 94 6.95 -1.26 22.19
CA ARG A 94 6.82 0.19 21.93
C ARG A 94 7.26 1.04 23.12
N SER A 95 7.32 0.47 24.32
CA SER A 95 7.70 1.19 25.55
C SER A 95 9.20 1.38 25.72
N SER A 96 10.01 0.61 25.00
CA SER A 96 11.48 0.70 25.04
C SER A 96 12.07 1.92 24.31
N GLY A 97 11.23 2.72 23.65
CA GLY A 97 11.66 3.78 22.72
C GLY A 97 11.05 5.18 22.96
N SER A 98 11.19 5.74 24.16
CA SER A 98 11.55 7.16 24.42
C SER A 98 11.63 7.40 25.94
N GLY A 99 12.57 6.70 26.57
CA GLY A 99 12.85 6.81 28.01
C GLY A 99 14.35 6.92 28.27
N GLY A 100 15.06 7.73 27.47
CA GLY A 100 16.36 8.28 27.84
C GLY A 100 16.21 9.81 27.77
N LEU A 101 16.52 10.60 28.79
CA LEU A 101 17.42 10.45 29.93
C LEU A 101 16.85 11.28 31.10
N LEU A 102 17.22 10.88 32.32
CA LEU A 102 17.47 11.68 33.54
C LEU A 102 16.95 13.12 33.58
#